data_AF-A0A916ATM4-F1
#
_entry.id   AF-A0A916ATM4-F1
#
_cell.length_a   1.000
_cell.length_b   1.000
_cell.length_c   1.000
_cell.angle_alpha   90.00
_cell.angle_beta   90.00
_cell.angle_gamma   90.00
#
_symmetry.space_group_name_H-M   'P 1'
#
loop_
_entity.id
_entity.type
_entity.pdbx_description
1 polymer ?
#
loop_
_entity_poly.entity_id
_entity_poly.type
_entity_poly.pdbx_seq_one_letter_code
_entity_poly.pdbx_strand_id
1 'polypeptide(L)' 'MQYQILTVGNPNSGKTTLFNGLTGAKQQVGNWAGVTVEKKLASLSMPAMILR' A
#
# COMPACT_ATOMS: atom_id res chain seq x y z
N MET A 1 -8.54 -10.52 -12.53
CA MET A 1 -7.21 -9.93 -12.81
C MET A 1 -6.57 -9.53 -11.49
N GLN A 2 -5.27 -9.75 -11.31
CA GLN A 2 -4.53 -9.32 -10.13
C GLN A 2 -3.61 -8.17 -10.52
N TYR A 3 -3.61 -7.09 -9.73
CA TYR A 3 -2.75 -5.93 -9.95
C TYR A 3 -1.82 -5.76 -8.74
N GLN A 4 -0.55 -5.52 -9.01
CA GLN A 4 0.40 -5.06 -8.00
C GLN A 4 0.62 -3.56 -8.18
N ILE A 5 0.35 -2.80 -7.13
CA ILE A 5 0.41 -1.33 -7.14
C ILE A 5 1.43 -0.89 -6.10
N LEU A 6 2.34 0.00 -6.49
CA LEU A 6 3.33 0.59 -5.59
C LEU A 6 3.02 2.08 -5.38
N THR A 7 3.20 2.55 -4.14
CA THR A 7 3.13 3.97 -3.80
C THR A 7 4.54 4.54 -3.71
N VAL A 8 4.85 5.53 -4.54
CA VAL A 8 6.19 6.14 -4.65
C VAL A 8 6.06 7.66 -4.60
N GLY A 9 7.08 8.36 -4.09
CA GLY A 9 7.09 9.83 -4.00
C GLY A 9 7.96 10.36 -2.86
N ASN A 10 8.14 11.68 -2.82
CA ASN A 10 9.08 12.36 -1.92
C ASN A 10 8.72 12.17 -0.44
N PRO A 11 9.70 12.31 0.48
CA PRO A 11 9.43 12.36 1.91
C PRO A 11 8.31 13.38 2.21
N ASN A 12 7.41 13.02 3.12
CA ASN A 12 6.28 13.85 3.57
C ASN A 12 5.20 14.21 2.50
N SER A 13 5.20 13.59 1.31
CA SER A 13 4.15 13.82 0.29
C SER A 13 2.83 13.07 0.52
N GLY A 14 2.53 12.63 1.76
CA GLY A 14 1.24 11.99 2.07
C GLY A 14 1.08 10.53 1.63
N LYS A 15 2.16 9.85 1.19
CA LYS A 15 2.11 8.44 0.76
C LYS A 15 1.52 7.49 1.80
N THR A 16 1.91 7.66 3.06
CA THR A 16 1.39 6.84 4.17
C THR A 16 -0.09 7.09 4.40
N THR A 17 -0.55 8.34 4.25
CA THR A 17 -1.97 8.69 4.34
C THR A 17 -2.78 8.01 3.24
N LEU A 18 -2.30 8.06 1.99
CA LEU A 18 -2.95 7.38 0.87
C LEU A 18 -2.98 5.86 1.08
N PHE A 19 -1.84 5.25 1.45
CA PHE A 19 -1.76 3.82 1.71
C PHE A 19 -2.72 3.39 2.82
N ASN A 20 -2.77 4.12 3.93
CA ASN A 20 -3.67 3.82 5.04
C ASN A 20 -5.15 4.00 4.64
N GLY A 21 -5.47 5.02 3.85
CA GLY A 21 -6.84 5.25 3.35
C GLY A 21 -7.33 4.13 2.43
N LEU A 22 -6.44 3.57 1.62
CA LEU A 22 -6.76 2.44 0.73
C LEU A 22 -6.85 1.11 1.50
N THR A 23 -5.98 0.89 2.48
CA THR A 23 -5.78 -0.45 3.08
C THR A 23 -6.48 -0.63 4.43
N GLY A 24 -6.80 0.46 5.13
CA GLY A 24 -7.43 0.46 6.44
C GLY A 24 -6.64 -0.39 7.45
N ALA A 25 -7.33 -1.30 8.14
CA ALA A 25 -6.73 -2.18 9.14
C ALA A 25 -5.99 -3.41 8.55
N LYS A 26 -6.09 -3.68 7.23
CA LYS A 26 -5.57 -4.90 6.60
C LYS A 26 -4.18 -4.69 6.00
N GLN A 27 -3.25 -4.18 6.81
CA GLN A 27 -1.85 -3.98 6.42
C GLN A 27 -0.92 -4.86 7.24
N GLN A 28 0.16 -5.31 6.61
CA GLN A 28 1.27 -6.02 7.23
C GLN A 28 2.52 -5.16 7.16
N VAL A 29 3.23 -5.06 8.27
CA VAL A 29 4.50 -4.34 8.39
C VAL A 29 5.61 -5.35 8.57
N GLY A 30 6.66 -5.24 7.77
CA GLY A 30 7.89 -6.02 7.89
C GLY A 30 9.09 -5.18 7.48
N ASN A 31 10.24 -5.83 7.33
CA ASN A 31 11.45 -5.19 6.81
C ASN A 31 11.73 -5.68 5.39
N TRP A 32 12.40 -4.86 4.59
CA TRP A 32 12.97 -5.31 3.33
C TRP A 32 14.11 -6.32 3.60
N ALA A 33 14.27 -7.28 2.68
CA ALA A 33 15.27 -8.34 2.85
C ALA A 33 16.68 -7.74 2.98
N GLY A 34 17.36 -8.07 4.08
CA GLY A 34 18.74 -7.64 4.33
C GLY A 34 18.94 -6.19 4.78
N VAL A 35 17.86 -5.42 5.02
CA VAL A 35 17.95 -4.03 5.51
C VAL A 35 16.92 -3.74 6.59
N THR A 36 17.15 -2.70 7.40
CA THR A 36 16.22 -2.24 8.45
C THR A 36 15.13 -1.30 7.94
N VAL A 37 14.99 -1.16 6.62
CA VAL A 37 13.97 -0.31 6.01
C VAL A 37 12.61 -0.98 6.13
N GLU A 38 11.65 -0.25 6.68
CA GLU A 38 10.26 -0.71 6.84
C GLU A 38 9.58 -0.94 5.48
N LYS A 39 8.77 -2.00 5.40
CA LYS A 39 7.96 -2.40 4.26
C LYS A 39 6.52 -2.59 4.71
N LYS A 40 5.60 -1.81 4.13
CA LYS A 40 4.14 -1.97 4.32
C LYS A 40 3.51 -2.61 3.10
N LEU A 41 2.74 -3.68 3.32
CA LEU A 41 2.02 -4.41 2.29
C LEU A 41 0.56 -4.61 2.68
N ALA A 42 -0.33 -4.62 1.70
CA ALA A 42 -1.74 -4.88 1.91
C ALA A 42 -2.40 -5.43 0.64
N SER A 43 -3.48 -6.18 0.81
CA SER A 43 -4.29 -6.69 -0.29
C SER A 43 -5.64 -5.98 -0.31
N LEU A 44 -5.94 -5.34 -1.44
CA LEU A 44 -7.21 -4.65 -1.66
C LEU A 44 -8.13 -5.50 -2.55
N SER A 45 -9.36 -5.72 -2.10
CA SER A 45 -10.43 -6.25 -2.95
C SER A 45 -11.32 -5.08 -3.36
N MET A 46 -11.23 -4.70 -4.64
CA MET A 46 -12.08 -3.65 -5.20
C MET A 46 -13.40 -4.27 -5.67
N PRO A 47 -14.58 -3.80 -5.21
CA PRO A 47 -15.84 -4.19 -5.81
C PRO A 47 -15.87 -3.69 -7.26
N ALA A 48 -16.46 -4.49 -8.16
CA ALA A 48 -16.45 -4.30 -9.62
C ALA A 48 -17.08 -2.97 -10.13
N MET A 49 -17.55 -2.11 -9.23
CA MET A 49 -18.38 -0.95 -9.54
C MET A 49 -17.60 0.35 -9.83
N ILE A 50 -16.30 0.42 -9.49
CA ILE A 50 -15.54 1.69 -9.52
C ILE A 50 -14.83 1.96 -10.86
N LEU A 51 -14.82 1.00 -11.80
CA LEU A 51 -14.12 1.13 -13.10
C LEU A 51 -15.06 1.42 -14.29
N ARG A 52 -16.17 2.14 -14.09
CA ARG A 52 -16.95 2.68 -15.21
C ARG A 52 -16.51 4.10 -15.57
#